data_AF-A0A963Y2B2-F1
#
_entry.id   AF-A0A963Y2B2-F1
#
_cell.length_a   1.000
_cell.length_b   1.000
_cell.length_c   1.000
_cell.angle_alpha   90.00
_cell.angle_beta   90.00
_cell.angle_gamma   90.00
#
_symmetry.space_group_name_H-M   'P 1'
#
loop_
_entity.id
_entity.type
_entity.pdbx_description
1 polymer ?
#
loop_
_entity_poly.entity_id
_entity_poly.type
_entity_poly.pdbx_seq_one_letter_code
_entity_poly.pdbx_strand_id
1 'polypeptide(L)'
;MARVSETVQPEPAVSAQTPVRDHPIFGPAAFCLALNGPLGATADARDQRALIVTELVRARTAALNTIGSDFLTHPREARATVNAYAALNDATIEVIFTLVTTVMHPLANPTEAERIAVMAVGGYGRAEMAPFSDIDLLFLTPWKMTAWAENVIESMLYILWDLKLKVGHASRTVKDCLRLGREDYTIRTALLERRFLIGHQPLAAELRTKLRDQLFKNTGAEFIEAKLEERAERHKRQGGQRYVLEPNVKEGKGGL
;
A
#
# COMPACT_ATOMS: atom_id res chain seq x y z
N MET A 1 -54.75 14.58 28.09
CA MET A 1 -54.06 13.28 27.92
C MET A 1 -53.65 13.14 26.45
N ALA A 2 -52.51 13.73 26.07
CA ALA A 2 -51.99 13.63 24.71
C ALA A 2 -50.79 12.68 24.73
N ARG A 3 -50.88 11.59 23.95
CA ARG A 3 -49.85 10.55 23.84
C ARG A 3 -48.61 11.15 23.20
N VAL A 4 -47.48 11.06 23.92
CA VAL A 4 -46.15 11.34 23.39
C VAL A 4 -45.80 10.19 22.43
N SER A 5 -45.68 10.52 21.15
CA SER A 5 -45.18 9.63 20.11
C SER A 5 -43.68 9.44 20.34
N GLU A 6 -43.26 8.25 20.77
CA GLU A 6 -41.85 7.85 20.79
C GLU A 6 -41.31 7.84 19.35
N THR A 7 -40.52 8.85 19.00
CA THR A 7 -39.63 8.80 17.85
C THR A 7 -38.56 7.76 18.12
N VAL A 8 -38.71 6.57 17.53
CA VAL A 8 -37.66 5.56 17.41
C VAL A 8 -36.51 6.20 16.65
N GLN A 9 -35.38 6.41 17.32
CA GLN A 9 -34.13 6.79 16.65
C GLN A 9 -33.73 5.64 15.72
N PRO A 10 -33.34 5.90 14.46
CA PRO A 10 -32.83 4.84 13.60
C PRO A 10 -31.58 4.26 14.26
N GLU A 11 -31.53 2.93 14.35
CA GLU A 11 -30.32 2.24 14.81
C GLU A 11 -29.11 2.68 13.96
N PRO A 12 -27.93 2.85 14.58
CA PRO A 12 -26.73 3.15 13.81
C PRO A 12 -26.50 2.02 12.80
N ALA A 13 -26.38 2.40 11.52
CA ALA A 13 -26.08 1.46 10.45
C ALA A 13 -24.86 0.62 10.86
N VAL A 14 -25.04 -0.71 10.85
CA VAL A 14 -23.97 -1.66 11.10
C VAL A 14 -22.85 -1.38 10.10
N SER A 15 -21.70 -0.94 10.59
CA SER A 15 -20.51 -0.63 9.79
C SER A 15 -20.22 -1.76 8.79
N ALA A 16 -20.33 -1.47 7.49
CA ALA A 16 -20.20 -2.42 6.38
C ALA A 16 -18.80 -3.05 6.18
N GLN A 17 -17.87 -2.87 7.14
CA GLN A 17 -16.50 -3.40 7.05
C GLN A 17 -16.39 -4.92 7.23
N THR A 18 -17.40 -5.58 7.78
CA THR A 18 -17.33 -6.98 8.20
C THR A 18 -17.24 -8.00 7.05
N PRO A 19 -18.08 -7.96 5.99
CA PRO A 19 -18.16 -9.07 5.03
C PRO A 19 -16.91 -9.24 4.16
N VAL A 20 -16.24 -8.14 3.83
CA VAL A 20 -15.04 -8.20 2.98
C VAL A 20 -13.90 -8.90 3.71
N ARG A 21 -13.74 -8.64 5.02
CA ARG A 21 -12.63 -9.17 5.84
C ARG A 21 -12.73 -10.66 6.13
N ASP A 22 -13.89 -11.27 5.91
CA ASP A 22 -14.10 -12.71 6.06
C ASP A 22 -13.49 -13.53 4.90
N HIS A 23 -13.11 -12.87 3.79
CA HIS A 23 -12.50 -13.57 2.67
C HIS A 23 -11.09 -14.10 3.04
N PRO A 24 -10.71 -15.35 2.67
CA PRO A 24 -9.45 -15.97 3.10
C PRO A 24 -8.17 -15.19 2.80
N ILE A 25 -8.19 -14.33 1.77
CA ILE A 25 -7.04 -13.46 1.43
C ILE A 25 -6.64 -12.55 2.60
N PHE A 26 -7.59 -12.12 3.43
CA PHE A 26 -7.34 -11.28 4.61
C PHE A 26 -6.78 -12.06 5.81
N GLY A 27 -6.60 -13.37 5.68
CA GLY A 27 -5.77 -14.19 6.57
C GLY A 27 -4.51 -14.71 5.86
N PRO A 28 -3.50 -13.86 5.58
CA PRO A 28 -2.34 -14.25 4.76
C PRO A 28 -1.64 -15.52 5.22
N ALA A 29 -1.52 -15.76 6.52
CA ALA A 29 -0.91 -16.97 7.05
C ALA A 29 -1.65 -18.25 6.61
N ALA A 30 -2.99 -18.27 6.74
CA ALA A 30 -3.81 -19.40 6.32
C ALA A 30 -3.83 -19.55 4.80
N PHE A 31 -3.89 -18.42 4.09
CA PHE A 31 -3.84 -18.40 2.62
C PHE A 31 -2.51 -18.99 2.10
N CYS A 32 -1.38 -18.58 2.66
CA CYS A 32 -0.07 -19.10 2.29
C CYS A 32 0.06 -20.60 2.62
N LEU A 33 -0.41 -21.01 3.80
CA LEU A 33 -0.37 -22.42 4.22
C LEU A 33 -1.12 -23.32 3.23
N ALA A 34 -2.27 -22.89 2.72
CA ALA A 34 -3.04 -23.65 1.73
C ALA A 34 -2.28 -23.83 0.40
N LEU A 35 -1.36 -22.92 0.07
CA LEU A 35 -0.57 -22.96 -1.16
C LEU A 35 0.76 -23.70 -1.01
N ASN A 36 1.23 -23.99 0.20
CA ASN A 36 2.52 -24.67 0.42
C ASN A 36 2.59 -26.05 -0.25
N GLY A 37 1.52 -26.85 -0.17
CA GLY A 37 1.48 -28.17 -0.80
C GLY A 37 1.62 -28.10 -2.32
N PRO A 38 0.73 -27.37 -3.03
CA PRO A 38 0.83 -27.18 -4.48
C PRO A 38 2.16 -26.55 -4.92
N LEU A 39 2.68 -25.57 -4.18
CA LEU A 39 3.94 -24.92 -4.53
C LEU A 39 5.16 -25.83 -4.30
N GLY A 40 5.10 -26.71 -3.30
CA GLY A 40 6.15 -27.70 -3.05
C GLY A 40 6.22 -28.83 -4.09
N ALA A 41 5.20 -28.95 -4.96
CA ALA A 41 5.17 -29.96 -6.02
C ALA A 41 6.05 -29.61 -7.23
N THR A 42 6.53 -28.37 -7.34
CA THR A 42 7.44 -27.92 -8.40
C THR A 42 8.59 -27.09 -7.85
N ALA A 43 9.80 -27.33 -8.35
CA ALA A 43 10.98 -26.54 -8.04
C ALA A 43 11.21 -25.41 -9.06
N ASP A 44 10.39 -25.34 -10.12
CA ASP A 44 10.52 -24.33 -11.15
C ASP A 44 9.89 -23.00 -10.70
N ALA A 45 10.69 -21.93 -10.72
CA ALA A 45 10.26 -20.62 -10.23
C ALA A 45 9.16 -19.98 -11.11
N ARG A 46 9.08 -20.33 -12.39
CA ARG A 46 8.04 -19.84 -13.30
C ARG A 46 6.71 -20.53 -13.00
N ASP A 47 6.72 -21.83 -12.76
CA ASP A 47 5.52 -22.58 -12.38
C ASP A 47 4.99 -22.15 -11.02
N GLN A 48 5.88 -21.98 -10.02
CA GLN A 48 5.51 -21.44 -8.71
C GLN A 48 4.86 -20.06 -8.86
N ARG A 49 5.48 -19.15 -9.64
CA ARG A 49 4.92 -17.81 -9.90
C ARG A 49 3.55 -17.89 -10.56
N ALA A 50 3.39 -18.73 -11.58
CA ALA A 50 2.11 -18.89 -12.28
C ALA A 50 0.99 -19.37 -11.35
N LEU A 51 1.30 -20.29 -10.44
CA LEU A 51 0.35 -20.77 -9.43
C LEU A 51 -0.04 -19.66 -8.44
N ILE A 52 0.94 -18.92 -7.91
CA ILE A 52 0.69 -17.79 -7.00
C ILE A 52 -0.22 -16.76 -7.68
N VAL A 53 0.11 -16.36 -8.90
CA VAL A 53 -0.68 -15.40 -9.68
C VAL A 53 -2.09 -15.90 -9.89
N THR A 54 -2.27 -17.17 -10.27
CA THR A 54 -3.61 -17.76 -10.52
C THR A 54 -4.50 -17.69 -9.29
N GLU A 55 -3.98 -18.09 -8.12
CA GLU A 55 -4.76 -18.11 -6.88
C GLU A 55 -5.01 -16.69 -6.35
N LEU A 56 -4.05 -15.78 -6.50
CA LEU A 56 -4.25 -14.36 -6.17
C LEU A 56 -5.26 -13.68 -7.10
N VAL A 57 -5.27 -13.97 -8.41
CA VAL A 57 -6.29 -13.44 -9.32
C VAL A 57 -7.67 -13.89 -8.86
N ARG A 58 -7.86 -15.18 -8.56
CA ARG A 58 -9.14 -15.72 -8.07
C ARG A 58 -9.59 -15.01 -6.79
N ALA A 59 -8.72 -14.97 -5.79
CA ALA A 59 -9.00 -14.41 -4.47
C ALA A 59 -9.29 -12.90 -4.53
N ARG A 60 -8.47 -12.14 -5.25
CA ARG A 60 -8.65 -10.69 -5.40
C ARG A 60 -9.91 -10.35 -6.18
N THR A 61 -10.25 -11.12 -7.22
CA THR A 61 -11.49 -10.90 -7.98
C THR A 61 -12.72 -11.07 -7.09
N ALA A 62 -12.76 -12.12 -6.26
CA ALA A 62 -13.86 -12.34 -5.32
C ALA A 62 -13.97 -11.20 -4.28
N ALA A 63 -12.84 -10.77 -3.70
CA ALA A 63 -12.82 -9.66 -2.74
C ALA A 63 -13.25 -8.33 -3.39
N LEU A 64 -12.76 -8.02 -4.61
CA LEU A 64 -13.14 -6.81 -5.34
C LEU A 64 -14.62 -6.77 -5.70
N ASN A 65 -15.21 -7.91 -6.08
CA ASN A 65 -16.65 -8.00 -6.32
C ASN A 65 -17.47 -7.68 -5.05
N THR A 66 -16.99 -8.14 -3.90
CA THR A 66 -17.62 -7.85 -2.60
C THR A 66 -17.50 -6.36 -2.25
N ILE A 67 -16.31 -5.77 -2.39
CA ILE A 67 -16.07 -4.34 -2.18
C ILE A 67 -16.93 -3.48 -3.13
N GLY A 68 -17.01 -3.88 -4.40
CA GLY A 68 -17.82 -3.20 -5.40
C GLY A 68 -19.32 -3.26 -5.09
N SER A 69 -19.80 -4.42 -4.65
CA SER A 69 -21.20 -4.58 -4.25
C SER A 69 -21.56 -3.72 -3.04
N ASP A 70 -20.69 -3.69 -2.03
CA ASP A 70 -20.86 -2.83 -0.86
C ASP A 70 -20.86 -1.34 -1.20
N PHE A 71 -19.95 -0.91 -2.09
CA PHE A 71 -19.93 0.46 -2.57
C PHE A 71 -21.23 0.86 -3.28
N LEU A 72 -21.83 -0.05 -4.06
CA LEU A 72 -23.10 0.21 -4.74
C LEU A 72 -24.28 0.33 -3.77
N THR A 73 -24.26 -0.36 -2.62
CA THR A 73 -25.31 -0.23 -1.60
C THR A 73 -25.08 0.98 -0.68
N HIS A 74 -23.83 1.38 -0.47
CA HIS A 74 -23.43 2.49 0.41
C HIS A 74 -22.56 3.54 -0.32
N PRO A 75 -23.02 4.16 -1.43
CA PRO A 75 -22.17 4.98 -2.30
C PRO A 75 -21.62 6.27 -1.66
N ARG A 76 -22.19 6.68 -0.51
CA ARG A 76 -21.73 7.85 0.26
C ARG A 76 -20.70 7.50 1.33
N GLU A 77 -20.43 6.22 1.56
CA GLU A 77 -19.47 5.72 2.54
C GLU A 77 -18.10 5.45 1.90
N ALA A 78 -17.64 6.37 1.04
CA ALA A 78 -16.43 6.19 0.24
C ALA A 78 -15.17 5.84 1.08
N ARG A 79 -15.09 6.31 2.33
CA ARG A 79 -13.98 5.99 3.24
C ARG A 79 -13.90 4.49 3.54
N ALA A 80 -15.05 3.82 3.71
CA ALA A 80 -15.10 2.38 3.95
C ALA A 80 -14.56 1.62 2.72
N THR A 81 -15.03 1.98 1.52
CA THR A 81 -14.57 1.38 0.25
C THR A 81 -13.07 1.58 0.03
N VAL A 82 -12.57 2.80 0.23
CA VAL A 82 -11.15 3.13 0.09
C VAL A 82 -10.28 2.35 1.06
N ASN A 83 -10.70 2.24 2.33
CA ASN A 83 -10.01 1.44 3.33
C ASN A 83 -10.03 -0.05 2.98
N ALA A 84 -11.15 -0.58 2.47
CA ALA A 84 -11.27 -1.98 2.06
C ALA A 84 -10.36 -2.30 0.87
N TYR A 85 -10.26 -1.39 -0.09
CA TYR A 85 -9.34 -1.51 -1.23
C TYR A 85 -7.87 -1.49 -0.78
N ALA A 86 -7.51 -0.59 0.13
CA ALA A 86 -6.18 -0.56 0.73
C ALA A 86 -5.87 -1.87 1.49
N ALA A 87 -6.80 -2.36 2.31
CA ALA A 87 -6.65 -3.61 3.04
C ALA A 87 -6.48 -4.83 2.12
N LEU A 88 -7.17 -4.87 0.97
CA LEU A 88 -7.00 -5.94 -0.02
C LEU A 88 -5.58 -5.92 -0.61
N ASN A 89 -5.05 -4.73 -0.89
CA ASN A 89 -3.68 -4.60 -1.37
C ASN A 89 -2.67 -4.96 -0.27
N ASP A 90 -2.89 -4.55 0.98
CA ASP A 90 -2.05 -4.94 2.11
C ASP A 90 -1.95 -6.46 2.21
N ALA A 91 -3.10 -7.14 2.27
CA ALA A 91 -3.19 -8.60 2.31
C ALA A 91 -2.51 -9.26 1.09
N THR A 92 -2.66 -8.69 -0.10
CA THR A 92 -1.98 -9.17 -1.31
C THR A 92 -0.46 -9.08 -1.18
N ILE A 93 0.07 -7.95 -0.69
CA ILE A 93 1.51 -7.75 -0.47
C ILE A 93 2.03 -8.69 0.61
N GLU A 94 1.27 -8.89 1.69
CA GLU A 94 1.63 -9.80 2.78
C GLU A 94 1.73 -11.25 2.31
N VAL A 95 0.74 -11.72 1.53
CA VAL A 95 0.77 -13.06 0.91
C VAL A 95 1.97 -13.21 -0.02
N ILE A 96 2.17 -12.25 -0.93
CA ILE A 96 3.28 -12.30 -1.89
C ILE A 96 4.62 -12.32 -1.17
N PHE A 97 4.86 -11.41 -0.22
CA PHE A 97 6.11 -11.37 0.54
C PHE A 97 6.36 -12.69 1.27
N THR A 98 5.33 -13.24 1.92
CA THR A 98 5.44 -14.50 2.64
C THR A 98 5.84 -15.63 1.70
N LEU A 99 5.08 -15.85 0.61
CA LEU A 99 5.36 -16.93 -0.33
C LEU A 99 6.73 -16.78 -1.01
N VAL A 100 7.10 -15.56 -1.39
CA VAL A 100 8.40 -15.30 -2.03
C VAL A 100 9.55 -15.61 -1.06
N THR A 101 9.44 -15.24 0.22
CA THR A 101 10.52 -15.43 1.20
C THR A 101 10.55 -16.82 1.82
N THR A 102 9.44 -17.56 1.85
CA THR A 102 9.40 -18.91 2.45
C THR A 102 9.43 -20.04 1.43
N VAL A 103 9.03 -19.79 0.18
CA VAL A 103 8.94 -20.84 -0.86
C VAL A 103 9.92 -20.59 -2.01
N MET A 104 9.91 -19.39 -2.60
CA MET A 104 10.72 -19.13 -3.80
C MET A 104 12.19 -18.87 -3.47
N HIS A 105 12.44 -18.09 -2.40
CA HIS A 105 13.78 -17.72 -1.95
C HIS A 105 13.97 -18.02 -0.45
N PRO A 106 13.80 -19.28 -0.03
CA PRO A 106 13.97 -19.65 1.36
C PRO A 106 15.41 -19.39 1.80
N LEU A 107 15.57 -18.75 2.95
CA LEU A 107 16.87 -18.44 3.51
C LEU A 107 17.11 -19.25 4.77
N ALA A 108 17.99 -20.26 4.67
CA ALA A 108 18.22 -21.20 5.77
C ALA A 108 18.90 -20.54 6.99
N ASN A 109 19.88 -19.68 6.75
CA ASN A 109 20.69 -19.01 7.78
C ASN A 109 20.72 -17.49 7.54
N PRO A 110 19.62 -16.77 7.86
CA PRO A 110 19.55 -15.33 7.68
C PRO A 110 20.50 -14.61 8.63
N THR A 111 21.27 -13.66 8.12
CA THR A 111 22.00 -12.69 8.94
C THR A 111 21.21 -11.38 9.03
N GLU A 112 21.73 -10.40 9.76
CA GLU A 112 21.15 -9.06 9.77
C GLU A 112 21.18 -8.38 8.40
N ALA A 113 22.01 -8.84 7.45
CA ALA A 113 22.09 -8.23 6.13
C ALA A 113 20.90 -8.59 5.22
N GLU A 114 20.27 -9.74 5.45
CA GLU A 114 19.12 -10.23 4.69
C GLU A 114 17.77 -9.82 5.32
N ARG A 115 17.74 -8.69 6.02
CA ARG A 115 16.47 -8.12 6.51
C ARG A 115 15.85 -7.22 5.45
N ILE A 116 14.55 -7.41 5.19
CA ILE A 116 13.74 -6.54 4.34
C ILE A 116 12.50 -6.13 5.12
N ALA A 117 12.14 -4.85 5.06
CA ALA A 117 10.82 -4.38 5.44
C ALA A 117 10.12 -3.79 4.21
N VAL A 118 8.88 -4.17 3.98
CA VAL A 118 8.04 -3.64 2.92
C VAL A 118 7.10 -2.61 3.53
N MET A 119 7.08 -1.42 2.94
CA MET A 119 6.19 -0.35 3.36
C MET A 119 5.38 0.18 2.18
N ALA A 120 4.14 0.56 2.45
CA ALA A 120 3.37 1.42 1.56
C ALA A 120 3.83 2.87 1.74
N VAL A 121 3.82 3.65 0.66
CA VAL A 121 4.07 5.11 0.69
C VAL A 121 3.00 5.86 -0.08
N GLY A 122 2.98 7.19 0.01
CA GLY A 122 2.03 8.01 -0.73
C GLY A 122 0.56 7.78 -0.33
N GLY A 123 -0.35 7.81 -1.31
CA GLY A 123 -1.76 7.54 -1.09
C GLY A 123 -2.04 6.12 -0.57
N TYR A 124 -1.22 5.14 -0.97
CA TYR A 124 -1.31 3.78 -0.42
C TYR A 124 -0.89 3.71 1.04
N GLY A 125 0.17 4.43 1.40
CA GLY A 125 0.62 4.51 2.79
C GLY A 125 -0.41 5.16 3.71
N ARG A 126 -1.16 6.17 3.23
CA ARG A 126 -2.31 6.74 3.96
C ARG A 126 -3.56 5.86 4.00
N ALA A 127 -3.58 4.73 3.28
CA ALA A 127 -4.77 3.91 3.03
C ALA A 127 -5.91 4.72 2.38
N GLU A 128 -5.56 5.66 1.50
CA GLU A 128 -6.48 6.57 0.81
C GLU A 128 -6.49 6.35 -0.71
N MET A 129 -6.34 5.09 -1.13
CA MET A 129 -6.27 4.72 -2.55
C MET A 129 -7.64 4.87 -3.23
N ALA A 130 -7.68 5.63 -4.33
CA ALA A 130 -8.80 5.53 -5.26
C ALA A 130 -8.77 4.19 -6.01
N PRO A 131 -9.90 3.71 -6.55
CA PRO A 131 -9.91 2.57 -7.47
C PRO A 131 -8.88 2.77 -8.60
N PHE A 132 -8.18 1.70 -8.95
CA PHE A 132 -7.12 1.71 -9.97
C PHE A 132 -5.90 2.60 -9.66
N SER A 133 -5.73 3.08 -8.42
CA SER A 133 -4.50 3.75 -7.98
C SER A 133 -3.30 2.81 -8.08
N ASP A 134 -2.15 3.38 -8.38
CA ASP A 134 -0.87 2.68 -8.34
C ASP A 134 -0.55 2.21 -6.91
N ILE A 135 0.12 1.07 -6.80
CA ILE A 135 0.65 0.55 -5.53
C ILE A 135 2.08 1.06 -5.38
N ASP A 136 2.29 1.99 -4.45
CA ASP A 136 3.61 2.54 -4.18
C ASP A 136 4.30 1.84 -3.00
N LEU A 137 5.40 1.15 -3.27
CA LEU A 137 6.15 0.35 -2.29
C LEU A 137 7.54 0.94 -2.01
N LEU A 138 7.95 0.87 -0.75
CA LEU A 138 9.32 1.06 -0.33
C LEU A 138 9.84 -0.24 0.27
N PHE A 139 10.79 -0.86 -0.44
CA PHE A 139 11.59 -1.98 0.05
C PHE A 139 12.79 -1.43 0.82
N LEU A 140 12.75 -1.60 2.14
CA LEU A 140 13.75 -1.08 3.05
C LEU A 140 14.74 -2.17 3.45
N THR A 141 16.03 -1.92 3.26
CA THR A 141 17.13 -2.79 3.70
C THR A 141 18.01 -2.09 4.75
N PRO A 142 18.68 -2.83 5.64
CA PRO A 142 19.53 -2.23 6.68
C PRO A 142 20.81 -1.61 6.09
N TRP A 143 21.38 -2.27 5.07
CA TRP A 143 22.60 -1.84 4.38
C TRP A 143 22.46 -2.07 2.87
N LYS A 144 23.61 -2.12 2.17
CA LYS A 144 23.67 -2.41 0.74
C LYS A 144 22.84 -3.66 0.43
N MET A 145 22.08 -3.57 -0.67
CA MET A 145 21.23 -4.66 -1.15
C MET A 145 22.06 -5.94 -1.31
N THR A 146 21.56 -7.04 -0.74
CA THR A 146 22.15 -8.37 -0.94
C THR A 146 21.52 -9.02 -2.17
N ALA A 147 22.21 -9.98 -2.79
CA ALA A 147 21.67 -10.72 -3.93
C ALA A 147 20.35 -11.44 -3.58
N TRP A 148 20.22 -11.92 -2.35
CA TRP A 148 18.96 -12.49 -1.87
C TRP A 148 17.84 -11.45 -1.85
N ALA A 149 18.10 -10.25 -1.33
CA ALA A 149 17.10 -9.19 -1.30
C ALA A 149 16.70 -8.71 -2.70
N GLU A 150 17.65 -8.64 -3.64
CA GLU A 150 17.36 -8.37 -5.06
C GLU A 150 16.39 -9.40 -5.62
N ASN A 151 16.68 -10.69 -5.47
CA ASN A 151 15.83 -11.77 -5.97
C ASN A 151 14.42 -11.78 -5.36
N VAL A 152 14.31 -11.50 -4.05
CA VAL A 152 13.02 -11.37 -3.36
C VAL A 152 12.23 -10.21 -3.96
N ILE A 153 12.82 -9.02 -4.03
CA ILE A 153 12.14 -7.82 -4.55
C ILE A 153 11.73 -8.04 -6.00
N GLU A 154 12.61 -8.56 -6.84
CA GLU A 154 12.34 -8.86 -8.25
C GLU A 154 11.17 -9.84 -8.41
N SER A 155 11.16 -10.93 -7.63
CA SER A 155 10.08 -11.93 -7.68
C SER A 155 8.74 -11.34 -7.23
N MET A 156 8.74 -10.51 -6.19
CA MET A 156 7.53 -9.79 -5.78
C MET A 156 7.03 -8.87 -6.89
N LEU A 157 7.92 -8.10 -7.53
CA LEU A 157 7.56 -7.19 -8.62
C LEU A 157 6.99 -7.95 -9.83
N TYR A 158 7.60 -9.07 -10.22
CA TYR A 158 7.06 -9.88 -11.31
C TYR A 158 5.66 -10.42 -11.02
N ILE A 159 5.40 -10.91 -9.80
CA ILE A 159 4.06 -11.35 -9.41
C ILE A 159 3.07 -10.17 -9.50
N LEU A 160 3.43 -8.99 -9.00
CA LEU A 160 2.55 -7.82 -9.04
C LEU A 160 2.23 -7.36 -10.47
N TRP A 161 3.22 -7.39 -11.37
CA TRP A 161 3.00 -7.07 -12.78
C TRP A 161 2.19 -8.15 -13.52
N ASP A 162 2.39 -9.42 -13.19
CA ASP A 162 1.59 -10.53 -13.71
C ASP A 162 0.12 -10.41 -13.24
N LEU A 163 -0.13 -9.87 -12.03
CA LEU A 163 -1.44 -9.46 -11.53
C LEU A 163 -2.01 -8.19 -12.20
N LYS A 164 -1.30 -7.61 -13.17
CA LYS A 164 -1.64 -6.37 -13.89
C LYS A 164 -1.78 -5.15 -12.98
N LEU A 165 -1.10 -5.16 -11.84
CA LEU A 165 -1.07 -4.01 -10.94
C LEU A 165 0.00 -3.02 -11.43
N LYS A 166 -0.35 -1.74 -11.38
CA LYS A 166 0.62 -0.65 -11.57
C LYS A 166 1.38 -0.47 -10.26
N VAL A 167 2.71 -0.56 -10.32
CA VAL A 167 3.55 -0.54 -9.12
C VAL A 167 4.62 0.53 -9.27
N GLY A 168 4.53 1.56 -8.42
CA GLY A 168 5.67 2.42 -8.12
C GLY A 168 6.49 1.76 -7.02
N HIS A 169 7.81 1.74 -7.15
CA HIS A 169 8.64 1.18 -6.08
C HIS A 169 9.98 1.90 -5.93
N ALA A 170 10.54 1.78 -4.73
CA ALA A 170 11.91 2.14 -4.45
C ALA A 170 12.54 1.13 -3.50
N SER A 171 13.81 0.80 -3.71
CA SER A 171 14.58 -0.08 -2.84
C SER A 171 15.72 0.73 -2.22
N ARG A 172 15.72 0.91 -0.90
CA ARG A 172 16.57 1.90 -0.23
C ARG A 172 17.03 1.44 1.14
N THR A 173 18.17 1.97 1.57
CA THR A 173 18.57 1.93 2.97
C THR A 173 17.94 3.06 3.77
N VAL A 174 17.99 2.97 5.11
CA VAL A 174 17.62 4.10 5.98
C VAL A 174 18.45 5.35 5.67
N LYS A 175 19.74 5.17 5.36
CA LYS A 175 20.64 6.26 4.97
C LYS A 175 20.22 6.91 3.65
N ASP A 176 19.81 6.11 2.65
CA ASP A 176 19.33 6.63 1.38
C ASP A 176 18.02 7.40 1.53
N CYS A 177 17.09 6.90 2.34
CA CYS A 177 15.84 7.61 2.64
C CYS A 177 16.10 8.99 3.26
N LEU A 178 17.05 9.11 4.19
CA LEU A 178 17.42 10.39 4.78
C LEU A 178 18.08 11.33 3.77
N ARG A 179 19.03 10.82 2.98
CA ARG A 179 19.77 11.62 2.00
C ARG A 179 18.84 12.13 0.91
N LEU A 180 18.13 11.22 0.24
CA LEU A 180 17.20 11.57 -0.85
C LEU A 180 16.02 12.39 -0.35
N GLY A 181 15.55 12.15 0.87
CA GLY A 181 14.50 12.97 1.48
C GLY A 181 14.92 14.42 1.76
N ARG A 182 16.22 14.71 1.91
CA ARG A 182 16.72 16.09 1.99
C ARG A 182 16.83 16.76 0.63
N GLU A 183 17.11 15.97 -0.40
CA GLU A 183 17.38 16.44 -1.77
C GLU A 183 16.07 16.64 -2.57
N ASP A 184 15.01 15.89 -2.26
CA ASP A 184 13.77 15.88 -3.04
C ASP A 184 12.51 15.88 -2.16
N TYR A 185 11.70 16.93 -2.30
CA TYR A 185 10.44 17.11 -1.59
C TYR A 185 9.36 16.08 -1.94
N THR A 186 9.39 15.52 -3.15
CA THR A 186 8.50 14.42 -3.57
C THR A 186 8.80 13.17 -2.75
N ILE A 187 10.08 12.79 -2.68
CA ILE A 187 10.54 11.67 -1.86
C ILE A 187 10.23 11.91 -0.38
N ARG A 188 10.52 13.12 0.11
CA ARG A 188 10.24 13.50 1.50
C ARG A 188 8.77 13.35 1.87
N THR A 189 7.87 13.69 0.96
CA THR A 189 6.42 13.55 1.13
C THR A 189 6.02 12.09 1.18
N ALA A 190 6.51 11.27 0.25
CA ALA A 190 6.25 9.83 0.25
C ALA A 190 6.73 9.16 1.56
N LEU A 191 7.88 9.60 2.10
CA LEU A 191 8.42 9.11 3.38
C LEU A 191 7.63 9.59 4.61
N LEU A 192 6.97 10.75 4.53
CA LEU A 192 6.05 11.23 5.56
C LEU A 192 4.79 10.36 5.60
N GLU A 193 4.34 9.93 4.43
CA GLU A 193 3.11 9.18 4.20
C GLU A 193 3.33 7.65 4.21
N ARG A 194 4.38 7.17 4.88
CA ARG A 194 4.73 5.75 4.89
C ARG A 194 3.93 4.95 5.92
N ARG A 195 3.66 3.68 5.62
CA ARG A 195 3.04 2.70 6.52
C ARG A 195 3.68 1.34 6.36
N PHE A 196 4.02 0.71 7.49
CA PHE A 196 4.60 -0.64 7.48
C PHE A 196 3.55 -1.66 7.04
N LEU A 197 3.94 -2.59 6.16
CA LEU A 197 3.11 -3.72 5.72
C LEU A 197 3.63 -5.02 6.32
N ILE A 198 4.84 -5.44 5.95
CA ILE A 198 5.39 -6.75 6.34
C ILE A 198 6.92 -6.77 6.36
N GLY A 199 7.51 -7.79 6.97
CA GLY A 199 8.95 -8.02 7.04
C GLY A 199 9.55 -7.59 8.37
N HIS A 200 10.77 -7.06 8.35
CA HIS A 200 11.54 -6.74 9.54
C HIS A 200 11.07 -5.44 10.22
N GLN A 201 10.11 -5.55 11.13
CA GLN A 201 9.51 -4.41 11.84
C GLN A 201 10.52 -3.49 12.56
N PRO A 202 11.60 -3.97 13.22
CA PRO A 202 12.58 -3.09 13.85
C PRO A 202 13.25 -2.12 12.87
N LEU A 203 13.47 -2.54 11.63
CA LEU A 203 14.06 -1.70 10.59
C LEU A 203 13.10 -0.56 10.16
N ALA A 204 11.80 -0.86 10.05
CA ALA A 204 10.79 0.16 9.80
C ALA A 204 10.65 1.15 10.97
N ALA A 205 10.80 0.67 12.21
CA ALA A 205 10.81 1.52 13.40
C ALA A 205 12.06 2.41 13.47
N GLU A 206 13.24 1.90 13.07
CA GLU A 206 14.46 2.70 12.93
C GLU A 206 14.26 3.84 11.93
N LEU A 207 13.75 3.53 10.73
CA LEU A 207 13.47 4.54 9.72
C LEU A 207 12.53 5.62 10.24
N ARG A 208 11.46 5.25 10.95
CA ARG A 208 10.54 6.21 11.59
C ARG A 208 11.27 7.17 12.50
N THR A 209 12.08 6.63 13.41
CA THR A 209 12.82 7.42 14.40
C THR A 209 13.79 8.38 13.71
N LYS A 210 14.59 7.87 12.77
CA LYS A 210 15.57 8.71 12.07
C LYS A 210 14.94 9.78 11.18
N LEU A 211 13.85 9.48 10.47
CA LEU A 211 13.14 10.50 9.69
C LEU A 211 12.58 11.61 10.57
N ARG A 212 11.94 11.24 11.69
CA ARG A 212 11.44 12.21 12.67
C ARG A 212 12.59 13.11 13.15
N ASP A 213 13.68 12.52 13.62
CA ASP A 213 14.72 13.24 14.33
C ASP A 213 15.67 14.02 13.41
N GLN A 214 15.89 13.54 12.17
CA GLN A 214 16.93 14.07 11.28
C GLN A 214 16.42 14.65 9.95
N LEU A 215 15.14 14.48 9.63
CA LEU A 215 14.54 15.01 8.39
C LEU A 215 13.35 15.92 8.65
N PHE A 216 12.46 15.58 9.58
CA PHE A 216 11.21 16.31 9.80
C PHE A 216 11.27 17.32 10.95
N LYS A 217 12.09 17.06 11.97
CA LYS A 217 12.24 17.97 13.11
C LYS A 217 12.78 19.32 12.63
N ASN A 218 12.07 20.39 12.99
CA ASN A 218 12.42 21.79 12.73
C ASN A 218 12.51 22.22 11.25
N THR A 219 12.05 21.39 10.32
CA THR A 219 12.11 21.65 8.86
C THR A 219 10.71 21.80 8.26
N GLY A 220 9.71 22.08 9.11
CA GLY A 220 8.30 22.18 8.70
C GLY A 220 8.00 23.43 7.86
N ALA A 221 8.56 24.58 8.23
CA ALA A 221 8.33 25.84 7.50
C ALA A 221 8.84 25.75 6.05
N GLU A 222 10.09 25.32 5.88
CA GLU A 222 10.74 25.07 4.58
C GLU A 222 9.93 24.07 3.72
N PHE A 223 9.45 22.98 4.33
CA PHE A 223 8.63 21.98 3.64
C PHE A 223 7.28 22.55 3.18
N ILE A 224 6.64 23.37 4.02
CA ILE A 224 5.36 24.02 3.68
C ILE A 224 5.56 24.98 2.51
N GLU A 225 6.60 25.80 2.55
CA GLU A 225 6.93 26.75 1.47
C GLU A 225 7.15 26.02 0.14
N ALA A 226 8.01 24.99 0.12
CA ALA A 226 8.24 24.16 -1.06
C ALA A 226 6.94 23.53 -1.60
N LYS A 227 6.02 23.10 -0.72
CA LYS A 227 4.73 22.52 -1.14
C LYS A 227 3.74 23.54 -1.66
N LEU A 228 3.75 24.76 -1.14
CA LEU A 228 2.95 25.85 -1.68
C LEU A 228 3.44 26.24 -3.08
N GLU A 229 4.75 26.27 -3.31
CA GLU A 229 5.35 26.50 -4.62
C GLU A 229 4.98 25.39 -5.61
N GLU A 230 5.17 24.11 -5.24
CA GLU A 230 4.81 22.96 -6.08
C GLU A 230 3.33 23.01 -6.49
N ARG A 231 2.44 23.31 -5.54
CA ARG A 231 1.00 23.48 -5.80
C ARG A 231 0.74 24.63 -6.76
N ALA A 232 1.42 25.77 -6.59
CA ALA A 232 1.24 26.93 -7.45
C ALA A 232 1.68 26.63 -8.90
N GLU A 233 2.80 25.93 -9.07
CA GLU A 233 3.27 25.49 -10.39
C GLU A 233 2.31 24.51 -11.06
N ARG A 234 1.83 23.52 -10.30
CA ARG A 234 0.86 22.53 -10.78
C ARG A 234 -0.44 23.20 -11.27
N HIS A 235 -0.95 24.18 -10.52
CA HIS A 235 -2.11 24.97 -10.94
C HIS A 235 -1.84 25.76 -12.24
N LYS A 236 -0.63 26.32 -12.42
CA LYS A 236 -0.25 27.01 -13.66
C LYS A 236 -0.26 26.05 -14.85
N ARG A 237 0.25 24.83 -14.69
CA ARG A 237 0.24 23.78 -15.74
C ARG A 237 -1.17 23.36 -16.14
N GLN A 238 -2.12 23.36 -15.21
CA GLN A 238 -3.54 23.04 -15.46
C GLN A 238 -4.37 24.24 -15.96
N GLY A 239 -3.73 25.29 -16.48
CA GLY A 239 -4.39 26.43 -17.12
C GLY A 239 -4.83 27.55 -16.16
N GLY A 240 -4.63 27.40 -14.84
CA GLY A 240 -4.79 28.47 -13.84
C GLY A 240 -6.20 29.03 -13.65
N GLN A 241 -7.20 28.56 -14.41
CA GLN A 241 -8.57 29.06 -14.35
C GLN A 241 -9.44 28.24 -13.40
N ARG A 242 -10.35 28.92 -12.71
CA ARG A 242 -11.30 28.29 -11.78
C ARG A 242 -12.46 27.59 -12.50
N TYR A 243 -12.76 28.00 -13.72
CA TYR A 243 -13.87 27.50 -14.52
C TYR A 243 -13.32 26.82 -15.76
N VAL A 244 -13.08 25.53 -15.64
CA VAL A 244 -12.70 24.65 -16.75
C VAL A 244 -13.91 23.75 -17.02
N LEU A 245 -14.26 23.56 -18.30
CA LEU A 245 -15.42 22.75 -18.69
C LEU A 245 -15.31 21.30 -18.18
N GLU A 246 -14.08 20.78 -18.15
CA GLU A 246 -13.72 19.46 -17.62
C GLU A 246 -12.68 19.64 -16.49
N PRO A 247 -13.11 19.87 -15.24
CA PRO A 247 -12.18 20.09 -14.14
C PRO A 247 -11.43 18.82 -13.77
N ASN A 248 -10.12 18.92 -13.59
CA ASN A 248 -9.32 17.81 -13.07
C ASN A 248 -9.52 17.69 -11.55
N VAL A 249 -10.15 16.59 -11.10
CA VAL A 249 -10.48 16.35 -9.68
C VAL A 249 -9.22 16.23 -8.80
N LYS A 250 -8.09 15.81 -9.37
CA LYS A 250 -6.83 15.63 -8.66
C LYS A 250 -5.96 16.89 -8.72
N GLU A 251 -5.69 17.37 -9.92
CA GLU A 251 -4.66 18.40 -10.16
C GLU A 251 -5.24 19.82 -10.31
N GLY A 252 -6.57 19.95 -10.41
CA GLY A 252 -7.27 21.23 -10.61
C GLY A 252 -7.30 22.10 -9.35
N LYS A 253 -7.62 23.38 -9.53
CA LYS A 253 -7.75 24.32 -8.39
C LYS A 253 -8.90 23.90 -7.47
N GLY A 254 -8.57 23.50 -6.24
CA GLY A 254 -9.54 22.98 -5.28
C GLY A 254 -9.78 21.47 -5.38
N GLY A 255 -8.95 20.77 -6.19
CA GLY A 255 -8.85 19.31 -6.17
C GLY A 255 -8.13 18.78 -4.93
N LEU A 256 -7.86 17.47 -4.95
CA LEU A 256 -7.21 16.70 -3.88
C LEU A 256 -5.76 17.16 -3.61
#